data_AF-A0A2S7XL32-F1
#
_entry.id   AF-A0A2S7XL32-F1
#
_cell.length_a   1.000
_cell.length_b   1.000
_cell.length_c   1.000
_cell.angle_alpha   90.00
_cell.angle_beta   90.00
_cell.angle_gamma   90.00
#
_symmetry.space_group_name_H-M   'P 1'
#
loop_
_entity.id
_entity.type
_entity.pdbx_description
1 polymer ?
#
loop_
_entity_poly.entity_id
_entity_poly.type
_entity_poly.pdbx_seq_one_letter_code
_entity_poly.pdbx_strand_id
1 'polypeptide(L)'
;MMNKKVLALAVAAITSAGAVNAAEIYKGADQTLEMGGRAEARLFAQDGDVSDNSRIRLNFKGTTQISDGLYGVGFWEGEFTTNDNGLVTDSGTDGLENRYAYAGIGGNFGEVSYGKNDGALGVITDFTDIMAYHGNSAATKISVADRTNNNLGYKGTFGDFSAKANYRFDDATGVNAESNDGYALSGIYAFGDSGFKLGGGYADQADSNEAMLAASMAMGDLYFAGTFTTGEVSNEDYTGYEVAAAYTMGKTVFTSTYNNADHDGSLATSGKNNLSADNLAFDATYYFNANFRTYASYNFNLLDTDGKKGIIKSMTEDSVALGMRYDF
;
A
#
# COMPACT_ATOMS: atom_id res chain seq x y z
N MET A 1 2.12 39.90 -12.15
CA MET A 1 1.39 39.48 -10.94
C MET A 1 1.00 38.02 -11.11
N MET A 2 1.62 37.11 -10.35
CA MET A 2 1.38 35.66 -10.42
C MET A 2 0.00 35.31 -9.85
N ASN A 3 -0.75 34.50 -10.60
CA ASN A 3 -2.13 34.12 -10.29
C ASN A 3 -2.12 32.98 -9.25
N LYS A 4 -2.74 33.23 -8.09
CA LYS A 4 -2.77 32.32 -6.93
C LYS A 4 -3.88 31.27 -7.09
N LYS A 5 -3.60 30.13 -7.73
CA LYS A 5 -4.50 28.95 -7.75
C LYS A 5 -3.74 27.62 -7.85
N VAL A 6 -3.02 27.22 -6.80
CA VAL A 6 -2.46 25.85 -6.66
C VAL A 6 -2.65 25.36 -5.23
N LEU A 7 -3.91 25.35 -4.76
CA LEU A 7 -4.31 24.76 -3.48
C LEU A 7 -5.69 24.11 -3.69
N ALA A 8 -5.71 23.00 -4.43
CA ALA A 8 -6.80 22.03 -4.51
C ALA A 8 -6.31 20.81 -5.31
N LEU A 9 -6.70 19.60 -4.89
CA LEU A 9 -6.22 18.27 -5.33
C LEU A 9 -4.88 17.80 -4.73
N ALA A 10 -4.91 17.49 -3.43
CA ALA A 10 -3.93 16.60 -2.79
C ALA A 10 -4.49 15.20 -2.47
N VAL A 11 -5.71 14.85 -2.93
CA VAL A 11 -6.41 13.61 -2.53
C VAL A 11 -6.46 12.54 -3.63
N ALA A 12 -5.81 12.73 -4.78
CA ALA A 12 -5.84 11.75 -5.87
C ALA A 12 -4.47 11.30 -6.40
N ALA A 13 -3.40 11.47 -5.61
CA ALA A 13 -2.05 11.07 -5.99
C ALA A 13 -1.18 10.66 -4.77
N ILE A 14 -1.74 9.87 -3.85
CA ILE A 14 -0.91 9.06 -2.94
C ILE A 14 -0.74 7.67 -3.58
N THR A 15 -0.10 7.62 -4.75
CA THR A 15 0.36 6.36 -5.35
C THR A 15 1.87 6.43 -5.52
N SER A 16 2.53 6.56 -4.37
CA SER A 16 3.95 6.26 -4.06
C SER A 16 4.26 6.95 -2.73
N ALA A 17 4.07 6.26 -1.62
CA ALA A 17 4.24 6.80 -0.27
C ALA A 17 5.71 7.11 0.12
N GLY A 18 6.59 7.42 -0.84
CA GLY A 18 8.03 7.63 -0.64
C GLY A 18 8.64 8.91 -1.24
N ALA A 19 7.95 9.68 -2.10
CA ALA A 19 8.59 10.75 -2.88
C ALA A 19 8.09 12.19 -2.63
N VAL A 20 7.10 12.41 -1.75
CA VAL A 20 6.46 13.74 -1.65
C VAL A 20 7.39 14.83 -1.09
N ASN A 21 8.53 14.50 -0.46
CA ASN A 21 9.50 15.51 -0.02
C ASN A 21 10.95 15.01 0.04
N ALA A 22 11.35 14.05 -0.81
CA ALA A 22 12.70 13.49 -0.72
C ALA A 22 13.77 14.59 -0.84
N ALA A 23 14.69 14.63 0.12
CA ALA A 23 15.80 15.56 0.13
C ALA A 23 16.80 15.21 -0.97
N GLU A 24 17.06 16.17 -1.86
CA GLU A 24 18.12 16.05 -2.86
C GLU A 24 19.48 16.07 -2.15
N ILE A 25 20.19 14.94 -2.17
CA ILE A 25 21.54 14.82 -1.60
C ILE A 25 22.59 15.21 -2.65
N TYR A 26 22.32 14.89 -3.92
CA TYR A 26 23.21 15.21 -5.02
C TYR A 26 22.42 15.45 -6.32
N LYS A 27 22.86 16.47 -7.07
CA LYS A 27 22.39 16.78 -8.42
C LYS A 27 23.56 17.16 -9.33
N GLY A 28 23.87 16.27 -10.27
CA GLY A 28 24.76 16.51 -11.40
C GLY A 28 23.97 16.91 -12.66
N ALA A 29 24.67 17.00 -13.80
CA ALA A 29 24.03 17.32 -15.08
C ALA A 29 23.04 16.25 -15.52
N ASP A 30 23.43 14.97 -15.40
CA ASP A 30 22.64 13.82 -15.87
C ASP A 30 22.23 12.89 -14.73
N GLN A 31 22.59 13.18 -13.48
CA GLN A 31 22.38 12.27 -12.35
C GLN A 31 21.76 12.98 -11.14
N THR A 32 20.78 12.36 -10.51
CA THR A 32 20.24 12.75 -9.21
C THR A 32 20.36 11.62 -8.20
N LEU A 33 20.58 11.98 -6.93
CA LEU A 33 20.44 11.10 -5.78
C LEU A 33 19.58 11.80 -4.73
N GLU A 34 18.46 11.15 -4.41
CA GLU A 34 17.48 11.60 -3.44
C GLU A 34 17.47 10.65 -2.25
N MET A 35 17.26 11.20 -1.06
CA MET A 35 16.96 10.44 0.14
C MET A 35 15.59 10.86 0.66
N GLY A 36 14.75 9.89 0.96
CA GLY A 36 13.49 10.13 1.62
C GLY A 36 13.24 9.12 2.72
N GLY A 37 12.00 9.08 3.17
CA GLY A 37 11.54 8.14 4.17
C GLY A 37 10.67 8.82 5.21
N ARG A 38 10.61 8.25 6.40
CA ARG A 38 9.82 8.81 7.50
C ARG A 38 10.33 8.35 8.86
N ALA A 39 10.05 9.15 9.89
CA ALA A 39 9.91 8.68 11.25
C ALA A 39 8.42 8.77 11.62
N GLU A 40 7.81 7.63 11.96
CA GLU A 40 6.38 7.54 12.19
C GLU A 40 6.13 6.87 13.55
N ALA A 41 5.82 7.69 14.56
CA ALA A 41 5.41 7.22 15.87
C ALA A 41 3.96 6.75 15.81
N ARG A 42 3.67 5.54 16.27
CA ARG A 42 2.32 4.95 16.20
C ARG A 42 2.00 4.20 17.48
N LEU A 43 1.06 4.74 18.23
CA LEU A 43 0.41 4.05 19.33
C LEU A 43 -0.79 3.31 18.77
N PHE A 44 -0.87 2.00 19.01
CA PHE A 44 -2.04 1.18 18.71
C PHE A 44 -2.59 0.62 20.01
N ALA A 45 -3.90 0.74 20.24
CA ALA A 45 -4.53 0.14 21.42
C ALA A 45 -5.74 -0.69 21.01
N GLN A 46 -5.86 -1.85 21.65
CA GLN A 46 -6.92 -2.84 21.44
C GLN A 46 -7.12 -3.59 22.75
N ASP A 47 -8.36 -3.85 23.15
CA ASP A 47 -8.72 -4.54 24.41
C ASP A 47 -8.06 -3.95 25.68
N GLY A 48 -7.81 -2.64 25.68
CA GLY A 48 -7.15 -1.96 26.81
C GLY A 48 -5.63 -2.13 26.89
N ASP A 49 -5.04 -2.96 26.03
CA ASP A 49 -3.60 -3.07 25.85
C ASP A 49 -3.10 -2.04 24.82
N VAL A 50 -1.85 -1.64 24.96
CA VAL A 50 -1.19 -0.66 24.10
C VAL A 50 0.09 -1.24 23.53
N SER A 51 0.21 -1.19 22.20
CA SER A 51 1.38 -1.60 21.43
C SER A 51 2.06 -0.40 20.80
N ASP A 52 3.40 -0.40 20.85
CA ASP A 52 4.22 0.51 20.05
C ASP A 52 4.41 -0.09 18.65
N ASN A 53 3.76 0.52 17.66
CA ASN A 53 3.89 0.15 16.25
C ASN A 53 4.75 1.17 15.48
N SER A 54 5.55 1.99 16.18
CA SER A 54 6.39 3.00 15.57
C SER A 54 7.38 2.38 14.58
N ARG A 55 7.67 3.13 13.51
CA ARG A 55 8.58 2.69 12.46
C ARG A 55 9.36 3.84 11.86
N ILE A 56 10.57 3.54 11.40
CA ILE A 56 11.38 4.44 10.59
C ILE A 56 11.51 3.83 9.20
N ARG A 57 11.37 4.63 8.15
CA ARG A 57 11.79 4.24 6.80
C ARG A 57 12.88 5.16 6.32
N LEU A 58 13.84 4.60 5.62
CA LEU A 58 14.84 5.34 4.85
C LEU A 58 14.86 4.78 3.44
N ASN A 59 14.86 5.67 2.46
CA ASN A 59 14.98 5.27 1.07
C ASN A 59 16.00 6.13 0.32
N PHE A 60 16.58 5.54 -0.72
CA PHE A 60 17.51 6.19 -1.62
C PHE A 60 17.10 5.91 -3.05
N LYS A 61 16.99 6.97 -3.86
CA LYS A 61 16.66 6.89 -5.27
C LYS A 61 17.76 7.55 -6.10
N GLY A 62 18.39 6.76 -6.94
CA GLY A 62 19.31 7.25 -7.97
C GLY A 62 18.61 7.28 -9.32
N THR A 63 18.73 8.37 -10.07
CA THR A 63 18.28 8.44 -11.47
C THR A 63 19.42 8.96 -12.33
N THR A 64 19.64 8.35 -13.50
CA THR A 64 20.64 8.79 -14.47
C THR A 64 19.99 8.92 -15.84
N GLN A 65 20.10 10.10 -16.45
CA GLN A 65 19.72 10.31 -17.84
C GLN A 65 20.74 9.60 -18.74
N ILE A 66 20.26 8.86 -19.74
CA ILE A 66 21.10 8.14 -20.72
C ILE A 66 21.06 8.89 -22.05
N SER A 67 19.86 9.27 -22.49
CA SER A 67 19.62 10.09 -23.67
C SER A 67 18.30 10.83 -23.51
N ASP A 68 17.87 11.58 -24.54
CA ASP A 68 16.52 12.16 -24.55
C ASP A 68 15.46 11.04 -24.47
N GLY A 69 14.51 11.20 -23.56
CA GLY A 69 13.45 10.21 -23.31
C GLY A 69 13.90 8.84 -22.78
N LEU A 70 15.12 8.69 -22.26
CA LEU A 70 15.64 7.43 -21.69
C LEU A 70 16.48 7.65 -20.43
N TYR A 71 16.17 6.92 -19.35
CA TYR A 71 16.86 7.00 -18.07
C TYR A 71 17.05 5.63 -17.41
N GLY A 72 18.08 5.52 -16.57
CA GLY A 72 18.26 4.42 -15.62
C GLY A 72 17.84 4.84 -14.22
N VAL A 73 17.32 3.90 -13.42
CA VAL A 73 16.89 4.13 -12.05
C VAL A 73 17.38 3.01 -11.13
N GLY A 74 17.76 3.38 -9.91
CA GLY A 74 17.99 2.45 -8.81
C GLY A 74 17.25 2.93 -7.56
N PHE A 75 16.62 2.02 -6.84
CA PHE A 75 15.87 2.34 -5.63
C PHE A 75 16.05 1.28 -4.55
N TRP A 76 16.24 1.75 -3.32
CA TRP A 76 16.23 0.93 -2.12
C TRP A 76 15.44 1.62 -1.01
N GLU A 77 14.67 0.85 -0.25
CA GLU A 77 13.99 1.32 0.97
C GLU A 77 14.10 0.25 2.06
N GLY A 78 14.52 0.68 3.25
CA GLY A 78 14.52 -0.10 4.47
C GLY A 78 13.50 0.43 5.48
N GLU A 79 12.83 -0.48 6.20
CA GLU A 79 12.01 -0.15 7.38
C GLU A 79 12.65 -0.72 8.65
N PHE A 80 12.74 0.11 9.68
CA PHE A 80 13.34 -0.17 10.97
C PHE A 80 12.26 -0.08 12.07
N THR A 81 12.27 -1.04 12.98
CA THR A 81 11.36 -1.12 14.13
C THR A 81 12.11 -1.58 15.37
N THR A 82 11.60 -1.22 16.55
CA THR A 82 12.15 -1.59 17.86
C THR A 82 11.16 -2.46 18.61
N ASN A 83 11.64 -3.39 19.43
CA ASN A 83 10.77 -4.21 20.29
C ASN A 83 11.42 -4.55 21.63
N ASP A 84 11.41 -3.59 22.55
CA ASP A 84 12.09 -3.68 23.84
C ASP A 84 11.37 -4.56 24.89
N ASN A 85 10.07 -4.82 24.71
CA ASN A 85 9.24 -5.62 25.64
C ASN A 85 9.40 -5.26 27.13
N GLY A 86 9.62 -3.99 27.45
CA GLY A 86 9.77 -3.50 28.83
C GLY A 86 11.08 -3.91 29.55
N LEU A 87 12.08 -4.39 28.81
CA LEU A 87 13.38 -4.80 29.36
C LEU A 87 14.30 -3.59 29.60
N VAL A 88 15.18 -3.68 30.62
CA VAL A 88 15.98 -2.54 31.14
C VAL A 88 17.27 -2.26 30.32
N THR A 89 17.43 -2.90 29.17
CA THR A 89 18.57 -2.74 28.24
C THR A 89 18.12 -3.09 26.83
N ASP A 90 18.84 -2.60 25.82
CA ASP A 90 18.73 -2.86 24.37
C ASP A 90 18.90 -4.36 24.03
N SER A 91 18.00 -5.16 24.62
CA SER A 91 17.93 -6.61 24.63
C SER A 91 16.64 -7.09 23.96
N GLY A 92 15.86 -6.15 23.45
CA GLY A 92 14.81 -6.38 22.47
C GLY A 92 15.38 -6.86 21.14
N THR A 93 14.48 -7.24 20.22
CA THR A 93 14.84 -7.59 18.85
C THR A 93 14.46 -6.45 17.92
N ASP A 94 15.45 -5.75 17.37
CA ASP A 94 15.24 -4.78 16.31
C ASP A 94 15.03 -5.47 14.96
N GLY A 95 14.12 -4.92 14.16
CA GLY A 95 13.79 -5.44 12.83
C GLY A 95 14.27 -4.50 11.73
N LEU A 96 14.92 -5.06 10.70
CA LEU A 96 15.14 -4.40 9.41
C LEU A 96 14.42 -5.18 8.31
N GLU A 97 13.43 -4.56 7.66
CA GLU A 97 12.82 -5.06 6.43
C GLU A 97 13.40 -4.31 5.21
N ASN A 98 14.05 -5.02 4.29
CA ASN A 98 14.31 -4.49 2.95
C ASN A 98 13.01 -4.51 2.15
N ARG A 99 12.31 -3.36 2.12
CA ARG A 99 11.00 -3.23 1.49
C ARG A 99 11.10 -3.21 -0.03
N TYR A 100 12.06 -2.45 -0.55
CA TYR A 100 12.36 -2.34 -1.98
C TYR A 100 13.85 -2.48 -2.23
N ALA A 101 14.20 -3.14 -3.33
CA ALA A 101 15.56 -3.25 -3.81
C ALA A 101 15.51 -3.61 -5.29
N TYR A 102 15.54 -2.60 -6.16
CA TYR A 102 15.43 -2.81 -7.61
C TYR A 102 16.27 -1.83 -8.41
N ALA A 103 16.55 -2.22 -9.65
CA ALA A 103 17.06 -1.34 -10.68
C ALA A 103 16.18 -1.45 -11.93
N GLY A 104 16.17 -0.41 -12.76
CA GLY A 104 15.33 -0.37 -13.94
C GLY A 104 15.81 0.60 -15.00
N ILE A 105 15.14 0.52 -16.15
CA ILE A 105 15.27 1.43 -17.27
C ILE A 105 13.89 1.96 -17.63
N GLY A 106 13.79 3.27 -17.85
CA GLY A 106 12.54 3.91 -18.21
C GLY A 106 12.72 4.94 -19.29
N GLY A 107 11.60 5.35 -19.87
CA GLY A 107 11.56 6.31 -20.96
C GLY A 107 10.13 6.53 -21.44
N ASN A 108 9.99 6.99 -22.68
CA ASN A 108 8.69 7.28 -23.30
C ASN A 108 7.75 6.05 -23.37
N PHE A 109 8.29 4.83 -23.26
CA PHE A 109 7.54 3.58 -23.28
C PHE A 109 7.02 3.15 -21.89
N GLY A 110 7.38 3.87 -20.83
CA GLY A 110 7.19 3.45 -19.43
C GLY A 110 8.51 3.05 -18.77
N GLU A 111 8.43 2.30 -17.68
CA GLU A 111 9.58 1.84 -16.89
C GLU A 111 9.51 0.32 -16.69
N VAL A 112 10.63 -0.36 -16.93
CA VAL A 112 10.83 -1.78 -16.62
C VAL A 112 11.86 -1.91 -15.50
N SER A 113 11.57 -2.74 -14.50
CA SER A 113 12.45 -2.95 -13.35
C SER A 113 12.60 -4.43 -13.00
N TYR A 114 13.74 -4.81 -12.46
CA TYR A 114 13.96 -6.12 -11.83
C TYR A 114 14.44 -5.97 -10.39
N GLY A 115 13.92 -6.81 -9.50
CA GLY A 115 14.24 -6.81 -8.07
C GLY A 115 12.98 -6.83 -7.20
N LYS A 116 13.11 -6.54 -5.90
CA LYS A 116 11.94 -6.41 -5.02
C LYS A 116 11.25 -5.08 -5.29
N ASN A 117 10.09 -5.14 -5.94
CA ASN A 117 9.29 -3.97 -6.33
C ASN A 117 7.79 -4.32 -6.35
N ASP A 118 6.93 -3.31 -6.39
CA ASP A 118 5.48 -3.48 -6.41
C ASP A 118 5.00 -4.23 -7.66
N GLY A 119 4.06 -5.14 -7.44
CA GLY A 119 3.24 -5.78 -8.47
C GLY A 119 2.13 -4.87 -9.00
N ALA A 120 1.19 -5.46 -9.72
CA ALA A 120 0.21 -4.69 -10.48
C ALA A 120 -1.03 -4.24 -9.68
N LEU A 121 -1.41 -4.89 -8.58
CA LEU A 121 -2.72 -4.64 -7.96
C LEU A 121 -2.72 -3.57 -6.85
N GLY A 122 -1.56 -3.15 -6.36
CA GLY A 122 -1.47 -2.04 -5.39
C GLY A 122 -2.21 -0.78 -5.84
N VAL A 123 -2.08 -0.41 -7.12
CA VAL A 123 -2.76 0.77 -7.69
C VAL A 123 -4.29 0.63 -7.78
N ILE A 124 -4.82 -0.59 -7.68
CA ILE A 124 -6.26 -0.84 -7.61
C ILE A 124 -6.74 -0.74 -6.17
N THR A 125 -6.00 -1.29 -5.20
CA THR A 125 -6.32 -1.15 -3.77
C THR A 125 -6.18 0.30 -3.28
N ASP A 126 -5.29 1.09 -3.88
CA ASP A 126 -5.12 2.53 -3.61
C ASP A 126 -6.41 3.35 -3.82
N PHE A 127 -7.44 2.81 -4.50
CA PHE A 127 -8.73 3.47 -4.61
C PHE A 127 -9.41 3.64 -3.25
N THR A 128 -9.32 2.63 -2.38
CA THR A 128 -9.98 2.61 -1.06
C THR A 128 -9.00 2.68 0.12
N ASP A 129 -7.71 2.38 -0.10
CA ASP A 129 -6.63 2.55 0.88
C ASP A 129 -6.21 4.02 1.04
N ILE A 130 -7.09 4.81 1.68
CA ILE A 130 -6.93 6.27 1.80
C ILE A 130 -6.68 6.76 3.24
N MET A 131 -6.75 5.86 4.22
CA MET A 131 -6.64 6.24 5.63
C MET A 131 -5.17 6.35 6.06
N ALA A 132 -4.92 7.03 7.18
CA ALA A 132 -3.58 7.15 7.74
C ALA A 132 -3.06 5.87 8.43
N TYR A 133 -3.95 5.00 8.92
CA TYR A 133 -3.58 3.80 9.69
C TYR A 133 -4.44 2.56 9.42
N HIS A 134 -5.76 2.64 9.62
CA HIS A 134 -6.69 1.53 9.37
C HIS A 134 -7.07 1.45 7.87
N GLY A 135 -8.14 0.72 7.52
CA GLY A 135 -8.55 0.51 6.13
C GLY A 135 -7.74 -0.59 5.43
N ASN A 136 -8.01 -0.79 4.13
CA ASN A 136 -7.37 -1.82 3.29
C ASN A 136 -7.39 -3.23 3.93
N SER A 137 -8.45 -3.56 4.68
CA SER A 137 -8.57 -4.85 5.38
C SER A 137 -9.37 -5.90 4.60
N ALA A 138 -9.96 -5.53 3.46
CA ALA A 138 -10.80 -6.40 2.63
C ALA A 138 -10.39 -6.36 1.14
N ALA A 139 -9.13 -6.01 0.87
CA ALA A 139 -8.51 -6.04 -0.45
C ALA A 139 -7.14 -6.74 -0.38
N THR A 140 -7.15 -7.99 0.09
CA THR A 140 -5.97 -8.88 0.08
C THR A 140 -5.33 -8.88 -1.30
N LYS A 141 -4.00 -8.96 -1.34
CA LYS A 141 -3.20 -9.11 -2.56
C LYS A 141 -2.30 -10.33 -2.41
N ILE A 142 -2.26 -11.20 -3.42
CA ILE A 142 -1.28 -12.29 -3.48
C ILE A 142 0.13 -11.73 -3.71
N SER A 143 1.17 -12.52 -3.44
CA SER A 143 2.56 -12.01 -3.38
C SER A 143 3.03 -11.34 -4.68
N VAL A 144 2.70 -11.90 -5.85
CA VAL A 144 3.01 -11.30 -7.16
C VAL A 144 2.23 -10.02 -7.46
N ALA A 145 1.04 -9.87 -6.87
CA ALA A 145 0.19 -8.69 -7.01
C ALA A 145 0.56 -7.55 -6.07
N ASP A 146 1.10 -7.87 -4.88
CA ASP A 146 1.55 -6.92 -3.86
C ASP A 146 2.99 -6.44 -4.11
N ARG A 147 3.99 -7.06 -3.47
CA ARG A 147 5.40 -6.69 -3.59
C ARG A 147 6.29 -7.89 -3.32
N THR A 148 6.98 -8.36 -4.35
CA THR A 148 7.88 -9.52 -4.27
C THR A 148 9.21 -9.25 -4.96
N ASN A 149 10.24 -10.01 -4.56
CA ASN A 149 11.50 -10.12 -5.28
C ASN A 149 11.37 -11.10 -6.47
N ASN A 150 12.50 -11.33 -7.18
CA ASN A 150 12.56 -12.16 -8.37
C ASN A 150 11.49 -11.77 -9.41
N ASN A 151 11.21 -10.47 -9.49
CA ASN A 151 10.07 -9.88 -10.17
C ASN A 151 10.55 -8.96 -11.29
N LEU A 152 10.06 -9.18 -12.51
CA LEU A 152 10.18 -8.27 -13.64
C LEU A 152 8.89 -7.46 -13.74
N GLY A 153 8.97 -6.17 -13.40
CA GLY A 153 7.82 -5.26 -13.39
C GLY A 153 7.86 -4.25 -14.53
N TYR A 154 6.69 -3.85 -14.98
CA TYR A 154 6.43 -2.79 -15.95
C TYR A 154 5.38 -1.82 -15.42
N LYS A 155 5.56 -0.53 -15.67
CA LYS A 155 4.54 0.51 -15.51
C LYS A 155 4.61 1.54 -16.64
N GLY A 156 3.47 2.02 -17.11
CA GLY A 156 3.39 3.04 -18.14
C GLY A 156 2.06 3.79 -18.13
N THR A 157 2.07 5.01 -18.65
CA THR A 157 0.88 5.85 -18.80
C THR A 157 0.81 6.39 -20.23
N PHE A 158 -0.35 6.23 -20.85
CA PHE A 158 -0.63 6.50 -22.26
C PHE A 158 -1.90 7.36 -22.36
N GLY A 159 -1.73 8.67 -22.32
CA GLY A 159 -2.85 9.59 -22.17
C GLY A 159 -3.57 9.33 -20.86
N ASP A 160 -4.87 9.06 -20.94
CA ASP A 160 -5.76 8.82 -19.80
C ASP A 160 -5.69 7.39 -19.23
N PHE A 161 -4.93 6.50 -19.87
CA PHE A 161 -4.80 5.10 -19.47
C PHE A 161 -3.43 4.83 -18.82
N SER A 162 -3.44 4.27 -17.62
CA SER A 162 -2.24 3.77 -16.94
C SER A 162 -2.29 2.25 -16.82
N ALA A 163 -1.16 1.59 -17.03
CA ALA A 163 -1.04 0.14 -16.92
C ALA A 163 0.14 -0.27 -16.05
N LYS A 164 -0.03 -1.36 -15.31
CA LYS A 164 1.06 -2.11 -14.69
C LYS A 164 0.97 -3.58 -15.09
N ALA A 165 2.12 -4.22 -15.21
CA ALA A 165 2.21 -5.66 -15.38
C ALA A 165 3.49 -6.16 -14.72
N ASN A 166 3.50 -7.37 -14.21
CA ASN A 166 4.71 -7.98 -13.72
C ASN A 166 4.67 -9.51 -13.83
N TYR A 167 5.84 -10.11 -13.93
CA TYR A 167 6.04 -11.55 -13.88
C TYR A 167 7.10 -11.86 -12.82
N ARG A 168 6.76 -12.76 -11.90
CA ARG A 168 7.68 -13.31 -10.92
C ARG A 168 8.17 -14.66 -11.42
N PHE A 169 9.48 -14.86 -11.49
CA PHE A 169 10.07 -16.15 -11.85
C PHE A 169 10.06 -17.10 -10.67
N ASP A 170 10.16 -18.40 -10.93
CA ASP A 170 10.45 -19.38 -9.89
C ASP A 170 11.79 -19.10 -9.20
N ASP A 171 11.84 -19.36 -7.90
CA ASP A 171 13.10 -19.37 -7.18
C ASP A 171 13.88 -20.64 -7.51
N ALA A 172 15.18 -20.48 -7.81
CA ALA A 172 16.12 -21.56 -8.02
C ALA A 172 16.46 -22.28 -6.69
N THR A 173 15.44 -22.88 -6.08
CA THR A 173 15.53 -23.75 -4.93
C THR A 173 15.65 -25.20 -5.43
N GLY A 174 16.29 -26.07 -4.64
CA GLY A 174 16.73 -27.40 -5.09
C GLY A 174 15.64 -28.31 -5.67
N VAL A 175 16.02 -29.53 -6.03
CA VAL A 175 15.13 -30.54 -6.64
C VAL A 175 13.87 -30.75 -5.76
N ASN A 176 12.67 -30.65 -6.36
CA ASN A 176 11.33 -30.75 -5.76
C ASN A 176 10.80 -29.53 -4.99
N ALA A 177 11.28 -28.31 -5.29
CA ALA A 177 10.57 -27.12 -4.85
C ALA A 177 9.27 -26.93 -5.66
N GLU A 178 8.19 -26.54 -4.96
CA GLU A 178 6.95 -26.13 -5.61
C GLU A 178 7.17 -24.84 -6.41
N SER A 179 6.50 -24.73 -7.55
CA SER A 179 6.49 -23.53 -8.39
C SER A 179 5.96 -22.35 -7.56
N ASN A 180 6.63 -21.21 -7.63
CA ASN A 180 6.17 -19.96 -7.05
C ASN A 180 6.23 -18.79 -8.03
N ASP A 181 6.36 -19.09 -9.32
CA ASP A 181 6.16 -18.15 -10.41
C ASP A 181 4.69 -17.70 -10.50
N GLY A 182 4.51 -16.55 -11.14
CA GLY A 182 3.20 -15.94 -11.27
C GLY A 182 3.25 -14.62 -12.01
N TYR A 183 2.08 -14.05 -12.27
CA TYR A 183 1.96 -12.77 -12.95
C TYR A 183 0.82 -11.94 -12.38
N ALA A 184 0.91 -10.62 -12.60
CA ALA A 184 -0.19 -9.71 -12.35
C ALA A 184 -0.25 -8.63 -13.42
N LEU A 185 -1.47 -8.14 -13.69
CA LEU A 185 -1.74 -7.04 -14.60
C LEU A 185 -2.82 -6.12 -14.03
N SER A 186 -2.73 -4.83 -14.34
CA SER A 186 -3.78 -3.87 -14.02
C SER A 186 -3.82 -2.72 -15.02
N GLY A 187 -5.00 -2.10 -15.10
CA GLY A 187 -5.25 -0.93 -15.89
C GLY A 187 -6.15 0.05 -15.14
N ILE A 188 -5.87 1.34 -15.28
CA ILE A 188 -6.69 2.42 -14.75
C ILE A 188 -6.96 3.40 -15.88
N TYR A 189 -8.23 3.73 -16.10
CA TYR A 189 -8.65 4.77 -17.02
C TYR A 189 -9.21 5.97 -16.24
N ALA A 190 -8.62 7.15 -16.45
CA ALA A 190 -9.12 8.41 -15.93
C ALA A 190 -10.00 9.09 -16.98
N PHE A 191 -11.24 9.43 -16.64
CA PHE A 191 -12.19 9.98 -17.61
C PHE A 191 -11.98 11.50 -17.76
N GLY A 192 -10.90 11.88 -18.44
CA GLY A 192 -10.48 13.27 -18.61
C GLY A 192 -10.49 14.04 -17.29
N ASP A 193 -11.05 15.26 -17.31
CA ASP A 193 -11.11 16.15 -16.14
C ASP A 193 -12.32 15.88 -15.22
N SER A 194 -13.08 14.80 -15.42
CA SER A 194 -14.33 14.56 -14.66
C SER A 194 -14.09 14.22 -13.18
N GLY A 195 -12.85 13.87 -12.82
CA GLY A 195 -12.52 13.34 -11.50
C GLY A 195 -12.92 11.87 -11.31
N PHE A 196 -13.57 11.24 -12.31
CA PHE A 196 -13.93 9.82 -12.28
C PHE A 196 -12.80 8.94 -12.81
N LYS A 197 -12.52 7.83 -12.12
CA LYS A 197 -11.56 6.80 -12.55
C LYS A 197 -12.18 5.42 -12.42
N LEU A 198 -11.82 4.53 -13.35
CA LEU A 198 -12.15 3.11 -13.31
C LEU A 198 -10.86 2.30 -13.40
N GLY A 199 -10.69 1.34 -12.50
CA GLY A 199 -9.54 0.45 -12.45
C GLY A 199 -9.97 -1.01 -12.44
N GLY A 200 -9.11 -1.87 -12.96
CA GLY A 200 -9.24 -3.32 -12.81
C GLY A 200 -7.90 -4.02 -12.93
N GLY A 201 -7.81 -5.22 -12.39
CA GLY A 201 -6.61 -6.04 -12.49
C GLY A 201 -6.86 -7.49 -12.17
N TYR A 202 -5.87 -8.32 -12.50
CA TYR A 202 -5.87 -9.76 -12.25
C TYR A 202 -4.46 -10.21 -11.87
N ALA A 203 -4.37 -11.23 -11.01
CA ALA A 203 -3.12 -11.89 -10.67
C ALA A 203 -3.31 -13.39 -10.48
N ASP A 204 -2.23 -14.14 -10.69
CA ASP A 204 -2.17 -15.59 -10.56
C ASP A 204 -0.77 -16.00 -10.11
N GLN A 205 -0.68 -16.85 -9.09
CA GLN A 205 0.56 -17.37 -8.54
C GLN A 205 0.31 -18.65 -7.74
N ALA A 206 0.94 -19.75 -8.17
CA ALA A 206 0.78 -21.07 -7.55
C ALA A 206 -0.71 -21.41 -7.33
N ASP A 207 -1.10 -21.66 -6.08
CA ASP A 207 -2.45 -22.06 -5.66
C ASP A 207 -3.37 -20.86 -5.38
N SER A 208 -3.09 -19.69 -5.97
CA SER A 208 -3.85 -18.46 -5.71
C SER A 208 -4.06 -17.66 -6.98
N ASN A 209 -5.24 -17.07 -7.11
CA ASN A 209 -5.61 -16.17 -8.18
C ASN A 209 -6.58 -15.11 -7.66
N GLU A 210 -6.58 -13.91 -8.23
CA GLU A 210 -7.51 -12.87 -7.83
C GLU A 210 -7.78 -11.86 -8.94
N ALA A 211 -9.00 -11.33 -8.95
CA ALA A 211 -9.42 -10.23 -9.78
C ALA A 211 -9.89 -9.06 -8.90
N MET A 212 -9.58 -7.84 -9.32
CA MET A 212 -10.03 -6.61 -8.66
C MET A 212 -10.72 -5.67 -9.64
N LEU A 213 -11.76 -4.99 -9.17
CA LEU A 213 -12.41 -3.88 -9.86
C LEU A 213 -12.57 -2.71 -8.88
N ALA A 214 -12.24 -1.51 -9.32
CA ALA A 214 -12.37 -0.32 -8.50
C ALA A 214 -12.89 0.88 -9.29
N ALA A 215 -13.64 1.74 -8.64
CA ALA A 215 -14.09 3.01 -9.21
C ALA A 215 -13.97 4.12 -8.16
N SER A 216 -13.63 5.33 -8.60
CA SER A 216 -13.55 6.49 -7.72
C SER A 216 -14.04 7.77 -8.39
N MET A 217 -14.43 8.72 -7.58
CA MET A 217 -14.85 10.05 -7.99
C MET A 217 -14.29 11.10 -7.01
N ALA A 218 -13.48 12.01 -7.53
CA ALA A 218 -13.00 13.18 -6.81
C ALA A 218 -13.80 14.42 -7.26
N MET A 219 -14.39 15.16 -6.31
CA MET A 219 -15.22 16.33 -6.58
C MET A 219 -14.94 17.44 -5.55
N GLY A 220 -14.15 18.44 -5.94
CA GLY A 220 -13.75 19.51 -5.03
C GLY A 220 -12.94 18.95 -3.85
N ASP A 221 -13.46 19.16 -2.63
CA ASP A 221 -12.84 18.67 -1.39
C ASP A 221 -13.28 17.24 -1.01
N LEU A 222 -14.12 16.60 -1.82
CA LEU A 222 -14.66 15.26 -1.57
C LEU A 222 -13.99 14.20 -2.45
N TYR A 223 -13.87 13.00 -1.90
CA TYR A 223 -13.46 11.80 -2.62
C TYR A 223 -14.33 10.62 -2.19
N PHE A 224 -14.76 9.80 -3.15
CA PHE A 224 -15.47 8.55 -2.92
C PHE A 224 -14.87 7.46 -3.78
N ALA A 225 -14.79 6.24 -3.25
CA ALA A 225 -14.34 5.08 -4.00
C ALA A 225 -14.98 3.79 -3.51
N GLY A 226 -14.96 2.79 -4.38
CA GLY A 226 -15.25 1.41 -4.03
C GLY A 226 -14.31 0.46 -4.74
N THR A 227 -13.95 -0.62 -4.07
CA THR A 227 -13.09 -1.71 -4.56
C THR A 227 -13.79 -3.03 -4.29
N PHE A 228 -13.76 -3.93 -5.27
CA PHE A 228 -14.24 -5.30 -5.17
C PHE A 228 -13.09 -6.24 -5.54
N THR A 229 -12.88 -7.26 -4.71
CA THR A 229 -11.86 -8.30 -4.89
C THR A 229 -12.53 -9.67 -4.83
N THR A 230 -12.16 -10.57 -5.73
CA THR A 230 -12.62 -11.96 -5.70
C THR A 230 -11.56 -12.89 -6.26
N GLY A 231 -11.47 -14.10 -5.74
CA GLY A 231 -10.51 -15.10 -6.20
C GLY A 231 -10.32 -16.22 -5.19
N GLU A 232 -9.19 -16.89 -5.29
CA GLU A 232 -8.76 -17.95 -4.39
C GLU A 232 -7.42 -17.56 -3.75
N VAL A 233 -7.31 -17.66 -2.43
CA VAL A 233 -6.05 -17.46 -1.71
C VAL A 233 -5.67 -18.79 -1.05
N SER A 234 -4.60 -19.42 -1.53
CA SER A 234 -4.16 -20.74 -1.07
C SER A 234 -5.26 -21.83 -1.17
N ASN A 235 -5.92 -21.88 -2.33
CA ASN A 235 -7.08 -22.73 -2.68
C ASN A 235 -8.35 -22.49 -1.85
N GLU A 236 -8.46 -21.37 -1.14
CA GLU A 236 -9.68 -21.00 -0.40
C GLU A 236 -10.34 -19.79 -1.05
N ASP A 237 -11.66 -19.84 -1.24
CA ASP A 237 -12.42 -18.73 -1.81
C ASP A 237 -12.26 -17.47 -0.95
N TYR A 238 -12.02 -16.34 -1.64
CA TYR A 238 -11.92 -15.01 -1.05
C TYR A 238 -12.82 -14.05 -1.81
N THR A 239 -13.61 -13.27 -1.08
CA THR A 239 -14.39 -12.16 -1.64
C THR A 239 -14.34 -10.98 -0.69
N GLY A 240 -13.93 -9.82 -1.20
CA GLY A 240 -13.77 -8.59 -0.44
C GLY A 240 -14.44 -7.40 -1.10
N TYR A 241 -15.02 -6.52 -0.28
CA TYR A 241 -15.62 -5.26 -0.69
C TYR A 241 -15.11 -4.14 0.22
N GLU A 242 -14.69 -3.04 -0.40
CA GLU A 242 -14.34 -1.82 0.31
C GLU A 242 -15.09 -0.64 -0.28
N VAL A 243 -15.54 0.26 0.59
CA VAL A 243 -15.99 1.60 0.21
C VAL A 243 -15.26 2.62 1.07
N ALA A 244 -14.87 3.73 0.45
CA ALA A 244 -14.09 4.77 1.09
C ALA A 244 -14.65 6.16 0.76
N ALA A 245 -14.60 7.05 1.73
CA ALA A 245 -14.95 8.45 1.56
C ALA A 245 -13.92 9.35 2.27
N ALA A 246 -13.62 10.50 1.67
CA ALA A 246 -12.80 11.52 2.30
C ALA A 246 -13.35 12.93 2.09
N TYR A 247 -13.09 13.80 3.07
CA TYR A 247 -13.37 15.22 3.02
C TYR A 247 -12.15 16.03 3.50
N THR A 248 -11.71 16.97 2.67
CA THR A 248 -10.61 17.88 3.01
C THR A 248 -11.14 19.22 3.52
N MET A 249 -10.77 19.57 4.75
CA MET A 249 -11.10 20.85 5.39
C MET A 249 -9.83 21.60 5.76
N GLY A 250 -9.34 22.43 4.84
CA GLY A 250 -8.10 23.19 5.01
C GLY A 250 -6.90 22.27 5.14
N LYS A 251 -6.31 22.19 6.34
CA LYS A 251 -5.17 21.32 6.66
C LYS A 251 -5.58 19.96 7.24
N THR A 252 -6.87 19.70 7.40
CA THR A 252 -7.39 18.46 7.97
C THR A 252 -8.03 17.62 6.86
N VAL A 253 -7.75 16.32 6.85
CA VAL A 253 -8.45 15.35 6.01
C VAL A 253 -9.15 14.37 6.92
N PHE A 254 -10.45 14.20 6.72
CA PHE A 254 -11.24 13.16 7.38
C PHE A 254 -11.50 12.04 6.39
N THR A 255 -11.27 10.81 6.78
CA THR A 255 -11.63 9.64 5.96
C THR A 255 -12.47 8.65 6.75
N SER A 256 -13.24 7.85 6.02
CA SER A 256 -13.95 6.71 6.56
C SER A 256 -13.97 5.59 5.53
N THR A 257 -13.83 4.36 6.00
CA THR A 257 -13.92 3.17 5.16
C THR A 257 -14.81 2.12 5.80
N TYR A 258 -15.56 1.41 4.97
CA TYR A 258 -16.19 0.14 5.34
C TYR A 258 -15.51 -0.96 4.54
N ASN A 259 -15.05 -2.02 5.21
CA ASN A 259 -14.28 -3.11 4.62
C ASN A 259 -14.90 -4.43 5.08
N ASN A 260 -15.39 -5.24 4.14
CA ASN A 260 -15.98 -6.54 4.42
C ASN A 260 -15.34 -7.61 3.54
N ALA A 261 -14.79 -8.66 4.15
CA ALA A 261 -14.23 -9.80 3.45
C ALA A 261 -14.76 -11.10 4.02
N ASP A 262 -15.14 -12.01 3.11
CA ASP A 262 -15.38 -13.41 3.40
C ASP A 262 -14.24 -14.26 2.85
N HIS A 263 -13.84 -15.26 3.64
CA HIS A 263 -12.76 -16.18 3.32
C HIS A 263 -13.13 -17.56 3.89
N ASP A 264 -13.23 -18.55 3.02
CA ASP A 264 -13.75 -19.88 3.38
C ASP A 264 -12.77 -20.74 4.20
N GLY A 265 -11.53 -20.29 4.36
CA GLY A 265 -10.50 -21.00 5.13
C GLY A 265 -10.87 -21.19 6.61
N SER A 266 -11.12 -22.45 7.02
CA SER A 266 -11.33 -22.83 8.42
C SER A 266 -10.02 -22.90 9.21
N LEU A 267 -9.99 -22.32 10.42
CA LEU A 267 -8.87 -22.38 11.36
C LEU A 267 -8.68 -23.77 12.04
N ALA A 268 -9.04 -24.88 11.40
CA ALA A 268 -8.90 -26.22 11.98
C ALA A 268 -7.69 -27.02 11.47
N THR A 269 -6.98 -26.54 10.44
CA THR A 269 -5.80 -27.23 9.92
C THR A 269 -4.69 -26.25 9.53
N SER A 270 -3.64 -26.21 10.35
CA SER A 270 -2.28 -25.80 9.98
C SER A 270 -2.09 -24.33 9.57
N GLY A 271 -2.04 -23.40 10.54
CA GLY A 271 -1.26 -22.16 10.42
C GLY A 271 -1.63 -21.16 9.31
N LYS A 272 -2.80 -21.28 8.70
CA LYS A 272 -3.33 -20.30 7.72
C LYS A 272 -4.04 -19.16 8.45
N ASN A 273 -3.74 -17.92 8.11
CA ASN A 273 -4.37 -16.72 8.67
C ASN A 273 -5.82 -16.62 8.18
N ASN A 274 -6.76 -16.33 9.08
CA ASN A 274 -8.11 -15.95 8.70
C ASN A 274 -8.08 -14.54 8.06
N LEU A 275 -8.60 -14.42 6.83
CA LEU A 275 -8.65 -13.18 6.05
C LEU A 275 -10.04 -12.52 6.06
N SER A 276 -10.97 -13.01 6.86
CA SER A 276 -12.28 -12.39 7.07
C SER A 276 -12.12 -11.03 7.75
N ALA A 277 -12.93 -10.07 7.33
CA ALA A 277 -12.96 -8.73 7.89
C ALA A 277 -14.39 -8.19 7.87
N ASP A 278 -14.76 -7.42 8.88
CA ASP A 278 -15.96 -6.58 8.86
C ASP A 278 -15.65 -5.34 9.71
N ASN A 279 -15.20 -4.27 9.05
CA ASN A 279 -14.60 -3.11 9.71
C ASN A 279 -15.26 -1.83 9.24
N LEU A 280 -15.63 -0.96 10.18
CA LEU A 280 -16.01 0.42 9.92
C LEU A 280 -15.01 1.34 10.63
N ALA A 281 -14.19 2.04 9.85
CA ALA A 281 -13.13 2.89 10.37
C ALA A 281 -13.38 4.37 10.07
N PHE A 282 -12.87 5.22 10.97
CA PHE A 282 -12.83 6.68 10.82
C PHE A 282 -11.43 7.17 11.15
N ASP A 283 -10.95 8.17 10.40
CA ASP A 283 -9.74 8.89 10.76
C ASP A 283 -9.89 10.41 10.63
N ALA A 284 -8.99 11.11 11.32
CA ALA A 284 -8.74 12.52 11.10
C ALA A 284 -7.22 12.74 11.07
N THR A 285 -6.72 13.31 9.97
CA THR A 285 -5.31 13.62 9.78
C THR A 285 -5.13 15.12 9.62
N TYR A 286 -4.28 15.73 10.46
CA TYR A 286 -3.94 17.14 10.38
C TYR A 286 -2.51 17.34 9.86
N TYR A 287 -2.38 18.11 8.79
CA TYR A 287 -1.12 18.41 8.11
C TYR A 287 -0.58 19.77 8.55
N PHE A 288 0.42 19.79 9.43
CA PHE A 288 1.04 21.05 9.87
C PHE A 288 1.76 21.72 8.69
N ASN A 289 2.49 20.92 7.92
CA ASN A 289 3.19 21.28 6.69
C ASN A 289 3.29 20.03 5.78
N ALA A 290 4.09 20.12 4.71
CA ALA A 290 4.24 19.04 3.74
C ALA A 290 4.91 17.78 4.33
N ASN A 291 5.71 17.93 5.39
CA ASN A 291 6.55 16.89 5.97
C ASN A 291 6.06 16.40 7.33
N PHE A 292 5.16 17.12 8.01
CA PHE A 292 4.73 16.76 9.36
C PHE A 292 3.22 16.75 9.51
N ARG A 293 2.70 15.60 9.96
CA ARG A 293 1.27 15.38 10.22
C ARG A 293 1.05 14.58 11.49
N THR A 294 -0.13 14.73 12.06
CA THR A 294 -0.63 13.87 13.15
C THR A 294 -1.98 13.30 12.75
N TYR A 295 -2.31 12.12 13.26
CA TYR A 295 -3.58 11.47 12.99
C TYR A 295 -4.12 10.73 14.20
N ALA A 296 -5.44 10.60 14.23
CA ALA A 296 -6.16 9.70 15.10
C ALA A 296 -7.11 8.87 14.25
N SER A 297 -7.17 7.57 14.51
CA SER A 297 -8.04 6.65 13.79
C SER A 297 -8.67 5.65 14.75
N TYR A 298 -9.94 5.34 14.53
CA TYR A 298 -10.69 4.36 15.29
C TYR A 298 -11.35 3.38 14.33
N ASN A 299 -11.26 2.09 14.65
CA ASN A 299 -11.86 1.01 13.89
C ASN A 299 -12.88 0.29 14.75
N PHE A 300 -14.14 0.33 14.32
CA PHE A 300 -15.19 -0.54 14.83
C PHE A 300 -15.08 -1.89 14.13
N ASN A 301 -14.70 -2.92 14.87
CA ASN A 301 -14.63 -4.28 14.38
C ASN A 301 -16.00 -4.93 14.58
N LEU A 302 -16.70 -5.15 13.48
CA LEU A 302 -18.07 -5.66 13.44
C LEU A 302 -18.11 -7.19 13.38
N LEU A 303 -16.95 -7.86 13.35
CA LEU A 303 -16.89 -9.31 13.46
C LEU A 303 -17.43 -9.77 14.81
N ASP A 304 -18.06 -10.94 14.80
CA ASP A 304 -18.41 -11.68 16.01
C ASP A 304 -17.65 -13.02 16.02
N THR A 305 -17.54 -13.60 17.20
CA THR A 305 -16.97 -14.93 17.40
C THR A 305 -17.71 -15.96 16.56
N ASP A 306 -16.94 -16.68 15.73
CA ASP A 306 -17.45 -17.75 14.88
C ASP A 306 -16.46 -18.90 14.90
N GLY A 307 -16.81 -19.95 15.65
CA GLY A 307 -15.98 -21.15 15.77
C GLY A 307 -15.80 -21.93 14.46
N LYS A 308 -16.68 -21.75 13.47
CA LYS A 308 -16.52 -22.42 12.15
C LYS A 308 -15.45 -21.74 11.31
N LYS A 309 -15.40 -20.40 11.37
CA LYS A 309 -14.38 -19.57 10.72
C LYS A 309 -13.13 -19.36 11.59
N GLY A 310 -13.13 -19.87 12.82
CA GLY A 310 -12.03 -19.70 13.76
C GLY A 310 -11.86 -18.27 14.27
N ILE A 311 -12.91 -17.45 14.22
CA ILE A 311 -12.90 -16.08 14.75
C ILE A 311 -13.06 -16.18 16.27
N ILE A 312 -12.03 -15.78 17.00
CA ILE A 312 -12.01 -15.75 18.47
C ILE A 312 -12.16 -14.32 18.99
N LYS A 313 -12.49 -14.16 20.28
CA LYS A 313 -12.82 -12.85 20.89
C LYS A 313 -11.75 -11.78 20.63
N SER A 314 -10.46 -12.12 20.76
CA SER A 314 -9.36 -11.18 20.53
C SER A 314 -9.27 -10.65 19.09
N MET A 315 -9.93 -11.31 18.12
CA MET A 315 -10.01 -10.88 16.72
C MET A 315 -11.23 -9.99 16.43
N THR A 316 -12.11 -9.79 17.42
CA THR A 316 -13.36 -9.02 17.31
C THR A 316 -13.28 -7.67 18.02
N GLU A 317 -12.11 -7.33 18.56
CA GLU A 317 -11.96 -6.12 19.36
C GLU A 317 -11.77 -4.88 18.47
N ASP A 318 -12.45 -3.81 18.85
CA ASP A 318 -12.24 -2.47 18.31
C ASP A 318 -10.80 -2.01 18.59
N SER A 319 -10.31 -1.12 17.74
CA SER A 319 -8.95 -0.59 17.88
C SER A 319 -8.86 0.90 17.66
N VAL A 320 -7.91 1.53 18.36
CA VAL A 320 -7.56 2.93 18.19
C VAL A 320 -6.09 3.06 17.82
N ALA A 321 -5.80 3.97 16.90
CA ALA A 321 -4.45 4.33 16.51
C ALA A 321 -4.25 5.84 16.61
N LEU A 322 -3.16 6.26 17.27
CA LEU A 322 -2.70 7.65 17.30
C LEU A 322 -1.32 7.70 16.70
N GLY A 323 -1.07 8.67 15.82
CA GLY A 323 0.24 8.76 15.18
C GLY A 323 0.72 10.16 14.89
N MET A 324 2.04 10.26 14.80
CA MET A 324 2.76 11.45 14.34
C MET A 324 3.78 10.99 13.31
N ARG A 325 3.74 11.61 12.14
CA ARG A 325 4.60 11.23 11.02
C ARG A 325 5.38 12.43 10.55
N TYR A 326 6.69 12.31 10.59
CA TYR A 326 7.65 13.18 9.92
C TYR A 326 8.16 12.49 8.66
N ASP A 327 8.00 13.08 7.49
CA ASP A 327 8.54 12.65 6.21
C ASP A 327 9.88 13.38 5.97
N PHE A 328 10.96 12.62 5.72
CA PHE A 328 12.30 13.16 5.47
C PHE A 328 12.40 13.86 4.12
#